data_AF-A0AAE9EFT8-F1
#
_entry.id   AF-A0AAE9EFT8-F1
#
_cell.length_a   1.000
_cell.length_b   1.000
_cell.length_c   1.000
_cell.angle_alpha   90.00
_cell.angle_beta   90.00
_cell.angle_gamma   90.00
#
_symmetry.space_group_name_H-M   'P 1'
#
loop_
_entity.id
_entity.type
_entity.pdbx_description
1 polymer ?
#
loop_
_entity_poly.entity_id
_entity_poly.type
_entity_poly.pdbx_seq_one_letter_code
_entity_poly.pdbx_strand_id
1 'polypeptide(L)'
;MPEPKLLVEFDQPQEVFLPGNPISGRVILMTSENYKARAVHLKLDGRAHTNWHEYETERHTDGNGNTENRQKKVDYSATVKYLETKILIWASFDGSNCLIPGTYAWPFSYRLPSNIPPSFEGKYGYIRYSVTAEVDRPWRFDKTSKRCITVSPMLDLNFIPNAMTPLQDQASENLGCCCFKKGYLSVKLDVPKTGFVPGETVPINLHIVNKSSVNVTMPLTVEPGNSHNLALELRLPSVTPTINQFSPVITVEYYVDYLPPSYYQPNPTLPTPSPIGNGVAPPPDYPSSPNSPPYPEVPYPVKIDGVVQPSAPPPSYQDSMYGTDGTHIHTEEHKKPFVPKYPVFHNLPVYNPSAPPQE
;
A
#
# COMPACT_ATOMS: atom_id res chain seq x y z
N MET A 1 -29.18 18.88 -25.78
CA MET A 1 -27.92 18.90 -26.55
C MET A 1 -26.83 18.26 -25.70
N PRO A 2 -25.85 17.55 -26.29
CA PRO A 2 -24.83 16.87 -25.52
C PRO A 2 -23.93 17.89 -24.83
N GLU A 3 -23.67 17.71 -23.54
CA GLU A 3 -22.71 18.54 -22.82
C GLU A 3 -21.29 18.35 -23.39
N PRO A 4 -20.46 19.41 -23.39
CA PRO A 4 -19.09 19.30 -23.82
C PRO A 4 -18.34 18.30 -22.93
N LYS A 5 -17.53 17.45 -23.55
CA LYS A 5 -16.80 16.37 -22.89
C LYS A 5 -15.33 16.76 -22.72
N LEU A 6 -14.81 16.66 -21.50
CA LEU A 6 -13.41 16.93 -21.18
C LEU A 6 -12.77 15.63 -20.70
N LEU A 7 -11.59 15.29 -21.21
CA LEU A 7 -10.90 14.04 -20.89
C LEU A 7 -9.41 14.30 -20.70
N VAL A 8 -8.81 13.54 -19.80
CA VAL A 8 -7.36 13.34 -19.75
C VAL A 8 -7.07 11.94 -20.30
N GLU A 9 -6.27 11.88 -21.37
CA GLU A 9 -5.73 10.63 -21.93
C GLU A 9 -4.23 10.58 -21.71
N PHE A 10 -3.74 9.46 -21.19
CA PHE A 10 -2.30 9.21 -21.04
C PHE A 10 -1.77 8.42 -22.23
N ASP A 11 -0.53 8.68 -22.62
CA ASP A 11 0.15 7.92 -23.67
C ASP A 11 0.42 6.46 -23.24
N GLN A 12 0.50 6.23 -21.93
CA GLN A 12 0.64 4.90 -21.33
C GLN A 12 -0.73 4.37 -20.84
N PRO A 13 -1.34 3.37 -21.52
CA PRO A 13 -2.71 2.91 -21.23
C PRO A 13 -2.89 2.25 -19.86
N GLN A 14 -1.81 1.72 -19.28
CA GLN A 14 -1.85 1.07 -17.96
C GLN A 14 -2.01 2.09 -16.82
N GLU A 15 -1.60 3.34 -17.05
CA GLU A 15 -1.65 4.43 -16.04
C GLU A 15 -0.80 4.12 -14.79
N VAL A 16 0.29 3.38 -14.97
CA VAL A 16 1.26 3.01 -13.94
C VAL A 16 2.58 3.71 -14.25
N PHE A 17 3.02 4.62 -13.40
CA PHE A 17 4.17 5.48 -13.65
C PHE A 17 5.24 5.31 -12.58
N LEU A 18 6.50 5.49 -12.98
CA LEU A 18 7.65 5.43 -12.10
C LEU A 18 7.93 6.82 -11.52
N PRO A 19 8.30 6.93 -10.23
CA PRO A 19 8.92 8.15 -9.69
C PRO A 19 10.10 8.59 -10.57
N GLY A 20 10.26 9.90 -10.79
CA GLY A 20 11.33 10.44 -11.62
C GLY A 20 11.10 10.35 -13.15
N ASN A 21 10.10 9.59 -13.61
CA ASN A 21 9.78 9.46 -15.03
C ASN A 21 8.70 10.47 -15.48
N PRO A 22 8.67 10.82 -16.77
CA PRO A 22 7.62 11.67 -17.31
C PRO A 22 6.28 10.94 -17.40
N ILE A 23 5.21 11.60 -16.95
CA ILE A 23 3.85 11.30 -17.38
C ILE A 23 3.55 12.17 -18.60
N SER A 24 3.04 11.56 -19.67
CA SER A 24 2.74 12.22 -20.94
C SER A 24 1.37 11.80 -21.45
N GLY A 25 0.76 12.68 -22.23
CA GLY A 25 -0.58 12.47 -22.74
C GLY A 25 -1.17 13.74 -23.35
N ARG A 26 -2.50 13.79 -23.39
CA ARG A 26 -3.28 14.91 -23.92
C ARG A 26 -4.54 15.18 -23.12
N VAL A 27 -4.88 16.46 -23.02
CA VAL A 27 -6.20 16.91 -22.57
C VAL A 27 -7.08 17.10 -23.80
N ILE A 28 -8.24 16.44 -23.84
CA ILE A 28 -9.17 16.47 -24.96
C ILE A 28 -10.47 17.16 -24.55
N LEU A 29 -10.86 18.19 -25.31
CA LEU A 29 -12.16 18.85 -25.17
C LEU A 29 -12.97 18.66 -26.45
N MET A 30 -14.15 18.08 -26.34
CA MET A 30 -15.12 17.93 -27.43
C MET A 30 -16.31 18.84 -27.16
N THR A 31 -16.64 19.73 -28.09
CA THR A 31 -17.79 20.64 -27.98
C THR A 31 -18.56 20.69 -29.29
N SER A 32 -19.89 20.61 -29.23
CA SER A 32 -20.79 20.76 -30.38
C SER A 32 -21.23 22.21 -30.63
N GLU A 33 -20.88 23.12 -29.73
CA GLU A 33 -21.24 24.54 -29.76
C GLU A 33 -20.03 25.43 -29.42
N ASN A 34 -20.17 26.74 -29.66
CA ASN A 34 -19.19 27.72 -29.20
C ASN A 34 -19.00 27.59 -27.68
N TYR A 35 -17.76 27.33 -27.26
CA TYR A 35 -17.41 27.04 -25.88
C TYR A 35 -16.49 28.11 -25.31
N LYS A 36 -16.98 28.85 -24.31
CA LYS A 36 -16.18 29.91 -23.67
C LYS A 36 -15.09 29.31 -22.81
N ALA A 37 -13.83 29.60 -23.12
CA ALA A 37 -12.65 29.14 -22.40
C ALA A 37 -11.55 30.20 -22.45
N ARG A 38 -10.97 30.54 -21.29
CA ARG A 38 -9.82 31.47 -21.18
C ARG A 38 -8.49 30.74 -21.24
N ALA A 39 -8.42 29.62 -20.53
CA ALA A 39 -7.22 28.82 -20.38
C ALA A 39 -7.58 27.36 -20.10
N VAL A 40 -6.64 26.47 -20.38
CA VAL A 40 -6.68 25.07 -19.97
C VAL A 40 -5.46 24.83 -19.10
N HIS A 41 -5.70 24.34 -17.89
CA HIS A 41 -4.67 23.99 -16.94
C HIS A 41 -4.64 22.48 -16.71
N LEU A 42 -3.45 21.97 -16.40
CA LEU A 42 -3.23 20.64 -15.89
C LEU A 42 -2.77 20.75 -14.43
N LYS A 43 -3.56 20.24 -13.49
CA LYS A 43 -3.19 20.16 -12.07
C LYS A 43 -2.75 18.74 -11.73
N LEU A 44 -1.54 18.59 -11.23
CA LEU A 44 -1.04 17.35 -10.65
C LEU A 44 -1.10 17.47 -9.12
N ASP A 45 -1.62 16.43 -8.48
CA ASP A 45 -1.74 16.35 -7.02
C ASP A 45 -1.35 14.95 -6.56
N GLY A 46 -0.46 14.87 -5.57
CA GLY A 46 0.00 13.64 -4.94
C GLY A 46 0.11 13.83 -3.45
N ARG A 47 -0.64 13.06 -2.66
CA ARG A 47 -0.65 13.20 -1.20
C ARG A 47 -0.95 11.90 -0.48
N ALA A 48 -0.41 11.78 0.74
CA ALA A 48 -0.90 10.85 1.75
C ALA A 48 -1.97 11.53 2.60
N HIS A 49 -3.01 10.78 2.96
CA HIS A 49 -4.01 11.19 3.93
C HIS A 49 -4.35 10.01 4.83
N THR A 50 -4.37 10.23 6.14
CA THR A 50 -4.81 9.24 7.13
C THR A 50 -5.95 9.79 7.96
N ASN A 51 -6.86 8.91 8.38
CA ASN A 51 -7.98 9.25 9.25
C ASN A 51 -8.48 8.01 9.99
N TRP A 52 -8.56 8.07 11.32
CA TRP A 52 -9.22 7.07 12.16
C TRP A 52 -9.73 7.69 13.46
N HIS A 53 -10.49 6.93 14.24
CA HIS A 53 -10.95 7.35 15.55
C HIS A 53 -10.77 6.25 16.58
N GLU A 54 -10.54 6.63 17.82
CA GLU A 54 -10.45 5.75 18.97
C GLU A 54 -11.34 6.25 20.10
N TYR A 55 -11.67 5.36 21.04
CA TYR A 55 -12.42 5.72 22.24
C TYR A 55 -11.46 5.71 23.43
N GLU A 56 -11.17 6.89 23.95
CA GLU A 56 -10.40 7.06 25.18
C GLU A 56 -11.34 7.06 26.38
N THR A 57 -10.88 6.51 27.51
CA THR A 57 -11.64 6.56 28.76
C THR A 57 -11.16 7.74 29.59
N GLU A 58 -12.04 8.72 29.80
CA GLU A 58 -11.76 9.89 30.62
C GLU A 58 -12.49 9.75 31.96
N ARG A 59 -11.78 10.02 33.05
CA ARG A 59 -12.35 10.06 34.40
C ARG A 59 -12.97 11.44 34.61
N HIS A 60 -14.29 11.51 34.65
CA HIS A 60 -15.03 12.74 34.88
C HIS A 60 -15.51 12.77 36.34
N THR A 61 -15.27 13.88 37.06
CA THR A 61 -15.77 14.07 38.42
C THR A 61 -16.72 15.25 38.41
N ASP A 62 -17.97 15.03 38.84
CA ASP A 62 -18.99 16.07 38.94
C ASP A 62 -18.74 17.00 40.14
N GLY A 63 -19.51 18.08 40.22
CA GLY A 63 -19.46 19.03 41.35
C GLY A 63 -19.85 18.44 42.71
N ASN A 64 -20.41 17.23 42.73
CA ASN A 64 -20.80 16.49 43.94
C ASN A 64 -19.74 15.45 44.35
N GLY A 65 -18.62 15.37 43.64
CA GLY A 65 -17.53 14.43 43.91
C GLY A 65 -17.76 13.02 43.36
N ASN A 66 -18.85 12.76 42.64
CA ASN A 66 -19.06 11.49 41.97
C ASN A 66 -18.14 11.39 40.77
N THR A 67 -17.45 10.26 40.68
CA THR A 67 -16.58 9.97 39.54
C THR A 67 -17.26 8.97 38.62
N GLU A 68 -17.34 9.29 37.34
CA GLU A 68 -17.74 8.36 36.28
C GLU A 68 -16.64 8.22 35.23
N ASN A 69 -16.54 7.02 34.65
CA ASN A 69 -15.71 6.80 33.47
C ASN A 69 -16.56 7.09 32.24
N ARG A 70 -16.15 8.06 31.43
CA ARG A 70 -16.82 8.40 30.17
C ARG A 70 -15.93 8.00 29.00
N GLN A 71 -16.52 7.32 28.02
CA GLN A 71 -15.84 7.11 26.74
C GLN A 71 -15.94 8.38 25.89
N LYS A 72 -14.78 8.85 25.43
CA LYS A 72 -14.64 10.00 24.54
C LYS A 72 -14.08 9.53 23.22
N LYS A 73 -14.80 9.82 22.14
CA LYS A 73 -14.30 9.59 20.79
C LYS A 73 -13.24 10.63 20.47
N VAL A 74 -12.06 10.19 20.03
CA VAL A 74 -10.95 11.03 19.58
C VAL A 74 -10.67 10.70 18.12
N ASP A 75 -10.67 11.72 17.27
CA ASP A 75 -10.39 11.59 15.83
C ASP A 75 -8.93 11.99 15.55
N TYR A 76 -8.21 11.14 14.81
CA TYR A 76 -6.83 11.36 14.37
C TYR A 76 -6.80 11.51 12.86
N SER A 77 -6.04 12.49 12.35
CA SER A 77 -5.83 12.65 10.92
C SER A 77 -4.51 13.33 10.63
N ALA A 78 -3.85 12.92 9.54
CA ALA A 78 -2.68 13.59 9.00
C ALA A 78 -2.76 13.67 7.47
N THR A 79 -2.16 14.72 6.89
CA THR A 79 -2.05 14.86 5.43
C THR A 79 -0.65 15.32 5.08
N VAL A 80 -0.02 14.66 4.12
CA VAL A 80 1.31 15.01 3.60
C VAL A 80 1.22 15.14 2.09
N LYS A 81 1.64 16.28 1.54
CA LYS A 81 1.68 16.51 0.10
C LYS A 81 3.06 16.17 -0.45
N TYR A 82 3.12 15.32 -1.46
CA TYR A 82 4.34 14.96 -2.19
C TYR A 82 4.45 15.68 -3.53
N LEU A 83 3.31 16.07 -4.09
CA LEU A 83 3.20 16.73 -5.39
C LEU A 83 2.00 17.68 -5.38
N GLU A 84 2.23 18.94 -5.72
CA GLU A 84 1.15 19.89 -6.03
C GLU A 84 1.68 20.85 -7.09
N THR A 85 1.17 20.75 -8.31
CA THR A 85 1.64 21.57 -9.44
C THR A 85 0.48 21.90 -10.36
N LYS A 86 0.45 23.12 -10.88
CA LYS A 86 -0.51 23.57 -11.90
C LYS A 86 0.25 24.09 -13.10
N ILE A 87 -0.05 23.55 -14.28
CA ILE A 87 0.64 23.85 -15.55
C ILE A 87 -0.38 24.46 -16.50
N LEU A 88 -0.06 25.58 -17.13
CA LEU A 88 -0.84 26.14 -18.23
C LEU A 88 -0.51 25.38 -19.51
N ILE A 89 -1.49 24.70 -20.12
CA ILE A 89 -1.29 23.92 -21.35
C ILE A 89 -1.93 24.60 -22.58
N TRP A 90 -2.83 25.55 -22.38
CA TRP A 90 -3.39 26.40 -23.43
C TRP A 90 -3.97 27.69 -22.85
N ALA A 91 -3.94 28.79 -23.61
CA ALA A 91 -4.62 30.03 -23.32
C ALA A 91 -5.20 30.65 -24.60
N SER A 92 -6.29 31.40 -24.49
CA SER A 92 -6.85 32.17 -25.60
C SER A 92 -5.96 33.38 -25.89
N PHE A 93 -5.31 33.42 -27.05
CA PHE A 93 -4.42 34.53 -27.43
C PHE A 93 -5.13 35.65 -28.21
N ASP A 94 -6.28 35.36 -28.81
CA ASP A 94 -7.07 36.24 -29.66
C ASP A 94 -8.03 37.15 -28.88
N GLY A 95 -8.09 37.02 -27.55
CA GLY A 95 -9.02 37.73 -26.68
C GLY A 95 -10.49 37.31 -26.83
N SER A 96 -10.81 36.40 -27.76
CA SER A 96 -12.19 35.94 -28.00
C SER A 96 -12.69 35.08 -26.84
N ASN A 97 -11.77 34.39 -26.15
CA ASN A 97 -12.06 33.44 -25.07
C ASN A 97 -13.13 32.42 -25.48
N CYS A 98 -13.12 32.02 -26.75
CA CYS A 98 -14.15 31.19 -27.35
C CYS A 98 -13.53 30.15 -28.29
N LEU A 99 -13.88 28.89 -28.07
CA LEU A 99 -13.55 27.77 -28.94
C LEU A 99 -14.76 27.46 -29.82
N ILE A 100 -14.59 27.42 -31.14
CA ILE A 100 -15.63 26.99 -32.08
C ILE A 100 -15.97 25.50 -31.89
N PRO A 101 -17.14 25.00 -32.36
CA PRO A 101 -17.47 23.58 -32.32
C PRO A 101 -16.34 22.73 -32.92
N GLY A 102 -15.95 21.67 -32.21
CA GLY A 102 -14.83 20.83 -32.63
C GLY A 102 -14.26 19.98 -31.52
N THR A 103 -13.15 19.31 -31.85
CA THR A 103 -12.35 18.52 -30.90
C THR A 103 -10.97 19.17 -30.79
N TYR A 104 -10.60 19.51 -29.56
CA TYR A 104 -9.31 20.12 -29.23
C TYR A 104 -8.49 19.11 -28.43
N ALA A 105 -7.19 19.03 -28.72
CA ALA A 105 -6.26 18.15 -28.01
C ALA A 105 -4.99 18.94 -27.68
N TRP A 106 -4.71 19.07 -26.38
CA TRP A 106 -3.51 19.76 -25.89
C TRP A 106 -2.56 18.74 -25.25
N PRO A 107 -1.36 18.52 -25.82
CA PRO A 107 -0.40 17.59 -25.26
C PRO A 107 0.18 18.13 -23.95
N PHE A 108 0.54 17.22 -23.06
CA PHE A 108 1.27 17.55 -21.84
C PHE A 108 2.38 16.53 -21.58
N SER A 109 3.43 16.98 -20.89
CA SER A 109 4.46 16.12 -20.33
C SER A 109 4.95 16.73 -19.03
N TYR A 110 5.03 15.91 -17.98
CA TYR A 110 5.50 16.33 -16.67
C TYR A 110 6.31 15.23 -16.01
N ARG A 111 7.52 15.55 -15.54
CA ARG A 111 8.38 14.61 -14.82
C ARG A 111 7.96 14.55 -13.34
N LEU A 112 7.53 13.37 -12.89
CA LEU A 112 7.22 13.14 -11.47
C LEU A 112 8.48 13.33 -10.62
N PRO A 113 8.35 13.83 -9.37
CA PRO A 113 9.48 13.83 -8.45
C PRO A 113 9.95 12.39 -8.18
N SER A 114 11.24 12.20 -7.95
CA SER A 114 11.85 10.88 -7.73
C SER A 114 11.63 10.33 -6.31
N ASN A 115 11.39 11.22 -5.36
CA ASN A 115 11.27 10.93 -3.92
C ASN A 115 9.81 10.87 -3.45
N ILE A 116 8.93 10.24 -4.24
CA ILE A 116 7.51 10.10 -3.91
C ILE A 116 7.18 8.62 -3.61
N PRO A 117 6.35 8.35 -2.60
CA PRO A 117 5.99 6.98 -2.23
C PRO A 117 5.05 6.33 -3.25
N PRO A 118 4.98 4.99 -3.29
CA PRO A 118 4.01 4.28 -4.14
C PRO A 118 2.56 4.58 -3.76
N SER A 119 1.65 4.38 -4.71
CA SER A 119 0.21 4.56 -4.51
C SER A 119 -0.38 3.53 -3.54
N PHE A 120 -1.03 3.96 -2.48
CA PHE A 120 -1.59 3.06 -1.48
C PHE A 120 -3.06 3.37 -1.24
N GLU A 121 -3.87 2.34 -1.03
CA GLU A 121 -5.25 2.48 -0.56
C GLU A 121 -5.45 1.49 0.58
N GLY A 122 -5.89 1.97 1.74
CA GLY A 122 -6.17 1.13 2.90
C GLY A 122 -7.26 1.72 3.77
N LYS A 123 -7.64 0.95 4.80
CA LYS A 123 -8.72 1.30 5.72
C LYS A 123 -8.57 2.68 6.39
N TYR A 124 -7.36 2.99 6.85
CA TYR A 124 -7.10 4.19 7.65
C TYR A 124 -6.45 5.34 6.86
N GLY A 125 -6.29 5.17 5.54
CA GLY A 125 -5.65 6.19 4.73
C GLY A 125 -5.23 5.71 3.35
N TYR A 126 -4.73 6.65 2.57
CA TYR A 126 -4.29 6.42 1.20
C TYR A 126 -3.08 7.28 0.86
N ILE A 127 -2.32 6.85 -0.16
CA ILE A 127 -1.36 7.65 -0.92
C ILE A 127 -1.85 7.71 -2.35
N ARG A 128 -2.34 8.87 -2.80
CA ARG A 128 -3.03 9.00 -4.09
C ARG A 128 -2.42 10.09 -4.94
N TYR A 129 -2.27 9.78 -6.23
CA TYR A 129 -1.82 10.70 -7.27
C TYR A 129 -2.91 10.89 -8.30
N SER A 130 -3.06 12.13 -8.77
CA SER A 130 -4.07 12.48 -9.76
C SER A 130 -3.64 13.61 -10.67
N VAL A 131 -4.17 13.56 -11.89
CA VAL A 131 -4.04 14.58 -12.93
C VAL A 131 -5.43 15.11 -13.21
N THR A 132 -5.61 16.43 -13.07
CA THR A 132 -6.88 17.12 -13.32
C THR A 132 -6.70 18.09 -14.46
N ALA A 133 -7.44 17.90 -15.54
CA ALA A 133 -7.64 18.95 -16.53
C ALA A 133 -8.68 19.93 -16.01
N GLU A 134 -8.42 21.22 -16.16
CA GLU A 134 -9.29 22.31 -15.73
C GLU A 134 -9.40 23.32 -16.87
N VAL A 135 -10.60 23.48 -17.43
CA VAL A 135 -10.89 24.52 -18.42
C VAL A 135 -11.49 25.71 -17.70
N ASP A 136 -10.75 26.81 -17.68
CA ASP A 136 -11.16 28.08 -17.07
C ASP A 136 -12.28 28.71 -17.91
N ARG A 137 -13.46 28.82 -17.30
CA ARG A 137 -14.65 29.37 -17.95
C ARG A 137 -15.01 30.73 -17.37
N PRO A 138 -15.22 31.76 -18.20
CA PRO A 138 -15.67 33.05 -17.71
C PRO A 138 -17.10 32.94 -17.14
N TRP A 139 -17.31 33.47 -15.94
CA TRP A 139 -18.61 33.56 -15.26
C TRP A 139 -19.29 32.22 -14.95
N ARG A 140 -18.55 31.11 -15.00
CA ARG A 140 -19.02 29.76 -14.62
C ARG A 140 -17.92 29.04 -13.86
N PHE A 141 -18.27 28.02 -13.08
CA PHE A 141 -17.27 27.12 -12.51
C PHE A 141 -16.43 26.48 -13.60
N ASP A 142 -15.16 26.21 -13.32
CA ASP A 142 -14.28 25.54 -14.28
C ASP A 142 -14.82 24.16 -14.62
N LYS A 143 -14.70 23.74 -15.89
CA LYS A 143 -14.98 22.36 -16.24
C LYS A 143 -13.74 21.54 -15.91
N THR A 144 -13.90 20.52 -15.08
CA THR A 144 -12.78 19.67 -14.68
C THR A 144 -12.98 18.23 -15.13
N SER A 145 -11.88 17.53 -15.39
CA SER A 145 -11.85 16.08 -15.53
C SER A 145 -10.63 15.57 -14.79
N LYS A 146 -10.84 14.64 -13.87
CA LYS A 146 -9.80 14.12 -12.98
C LYS A 146 -9.54 12.65 -13.28
N ARG A 147 -8.26 12.29 -13.34
CA ARG A 147 -7.81 10.90 -13.46
C ARG A 147 -6.81 10.59 -12.36
N CYS A 148 -7.05 9.51 -11.64
CA CYS A 148 -6.07 8.95 -10.70
C CYS A 148 -5.07 8.09 -11.46
N ILE A 149 -3.81 8.12 -11.03
CA ILE A 149 -2.73 7.32 -11.62
C ILE A 149 -2.08 6.47 -10.52
N THR A 150 -1.51 5.33 -10.91
CA THR A 150 -0.70 4.53 -10.00
C THR A 150 0.75 4.97 -10.11
N VAL A 151 1.36 5.31 -8.98
CA VAL A 151 2.81 5.46 -8.87
C VAL A 151 3.36 4.16 -8.30
N SER A 152 4.24 3.50 -9.05
CA SER A 152 4.85 2.23 -8.67
C SER A 152 6.36 2.32 -8.92
N PRO A 153 7.21 2.46 -7.89
CA PRO A 153 8.65 2.40 -8.06
C PRO A 153 9.07 1.02 -8.54
N MET A 154 10.13 0.97 -9.36
CA MET A 154 10.86 -0.26 -9.61
C MET A 154 11.81 -0.47 -8.43
N LEU A 155 11.55 -1.50 -7.64
CA LEU A 155 12.40 -1.89 -6.52
C LEU A 155 13.05 -3.23 -6.85
N ASP A 156 14.33 -3.18 -7.18
CA ASP A 156 15.13 -4.38 -7.42
C ASP A 156 15.63 -4.96 -6.09
N LEU A 157 15.14 -6.17 -5.78
CA LEU A 157 15.46 -6.91 -4.56
C LEU A 157 16.95 -7.20 -4.40
N ASN A 158 17.72 -7.25 -5.49
CA ASN A 158 19.15 -7.52 -5.43
C ASN A 158 19.92 -6.42 -4.70
N PHE A 159 19.37 -5.21 -4.65
CA PHE A 159 19.94 -4.09 -3.92
C PHE A 159 19.42 -3.96 -2.49
N ILE A 160 18.44 -4.78 -2.08
CA ILE A 160 17.93 -4.78 -0.71
C ILE A 160 18.81 -5.71 0.15
N PRO A 161 19.49 -5.17 1.17
CA PRO A 161 20.23 -6.00 2.10
C PRO A 161 19.29 -7.02 2.75
N ASN A 162 19.77 -8.25 2.89
CA ASN A 162 19.05 -9.36 3.51
C ASN A 162 17.84 -9.91 2.74
N ALA A 163 17.50 -9.42 1.54
CA ALA A 163 16.37 -9.96 0.77
C ALA A 163 16.52 -11.47 0.47
N MET A 164 17.76 -11.95 0.33
CA MET A 164 18.09 -13.38 0.14
C MET A 164 18.36 -14.13 1.44
N THR A 165 18.27 -13.46 2.60
CA THR A 165 18.49 -14.10 3.90
C THR A 165 17.29 -14.99 4.22
N PRO A 166 17.51 -16.28 4.55
CA PRO A 166 16.45 -17.16 5.03
C PRO A 166 15.84 -16.64 6.32
N LEU A 167 14.53 -16.74 6.46
CA LEU A 167 13.83 -16.50 7.71
C LEU A 167 13.63 -17.84 8.41
N GLN A 168 14.28 -17.97 9.57
CA GLN A 168 14.01 -19.07 10.50
C GLN A 168 13.51 -18.48 11.80
N ASP A 169 12.37 -18.97 12.25
CA ASP A 169 11.78 -18.58 13.53
C ASP A 169 11.30 -19.81 14.29
N GLN A 170 11.29 -19.74 15.61
CA GLN A 170 10.85 -20.85 16.45
C GLN A 170 10.07 -20.33 17.66
N ALA A 171 8.84 -20.83 17.79
CA ALA A 171 8.00 -20.61 18.95
C ALA A 171 7.81 -21.92 19.73
N SER A 172 7.60 -21.80 21.04
CA SER A 172 7.18 -22.91 21.88
C SER A 172 6.19 -22.47 22.94
N GLU A 173 5.20 -23.31 23.21
CA GLU A 173 4.11 -23.00 24.12
C GLU A 173 3.83 -24.15 25.08
N ASN A 174 3.73 -23.85 26.37
CA ASN A 174 3.34 -24.83 27.38
C ASN A 174 1.83 -25.07 27.36
N LEU A 175 1.43 -26.32 27.27
CA LEU A 175 0.04 -26.73 27.38
C LEU A 175 -0.27 -27.11 28.83
N GLY A 176 -1.38 -26.60 29.37
CA GLY A 176 -1.82 -26.88 30.73
C GLY A 176 -2.20 -25.62 31.53
N CYS A 177 -2.81 -25.82 32.70
CA CYS A 177 -3.11 -24.76 33.67
C CYS A 177 -2.11 -24.83 34.83
N CYS A 178 -2.04 -23.78 35.66
CA CYS A 178 -1.09 -23.60 36.78
C CYS A 178 -0.81 -24.88 37.61
N CYS A 179 -1.83 -25.74 37.82
CA CYS A 179 -1.70 -26.97 38.61
C CYS A 179 -1.50 -28.26 37.80
N PHE A 180 -1.64 -28.23 36.47
CA PHE A 180 -1.57 -29.41 35.59
C PHE A 180 -0.77 -29.11 34.32
N LYS A 181 0.55 -29.30 34.39
CA LYS A 181 1.43 -29.20 33.22
C LYS A 181 1.18 -30.38 32.30
N LYS A 182 0.81 -30.11 31.04
CA LYS A 182 0.57 -31.12 30.01
C LYS A 182 1.69 -31.20 28.97
N GLY A 183 2.84 -30.58 29.24
CA GLY A 183 3.99 -30.53 28.31
C GLY A 183 3.94 -29.29 27.42
N TYR A 184 4.58 -29.34 26.24
CA TYR A 184 4.66 -28.18 25.35
C TYR A 184 4.57 -28.56 23.87
N LEU A 185 4.15 -27.58 23.07
CA LEU A 185 4.20 -27.61 21.62
C LEU A 185 5.35 -26.72 21.15
N SER A 186 6.12 -27.15 20.15
CA SER A 186 7.10 -26.29 19.48
C SER A 186 6.83 -26.26 17.98
N VAL A 187 6.88 -25.06 17.40
CA VAL A 187 6.72 -24.82 15.97
C VAL A 187 7.95 -24.08 15.49
N LYS A 188 8.60 -24.60 14.45
CA LYS A 188 9.68 -23.94 13.74
C LYS A 188 9.19 -23.57 12.33
N LEU A 189 9.32 -22.29 12.00
CA LEU A 189 9.09 -21.72 10.67
C LEU A 189 10.42 -21.62 9.92
N ASP A 190 10.41 -22.01 8.65
CA ASP A 190 11.53 -21.84 7.72
C ASP A 190 11.00 -21.34 6.36
N VAL A 191 11.51 -20.19 5.93
CA VAL A 191 11.26 -19.56 4.64
C VAL A 191 12.62 -19.26 4.00
N PRO A 192 12.86 -19.64 2.72
CA PRO A 192 14.21 -19.63 2.15
C PRO A 192 14.80 -18.24 1.93
N LYS A 193 13.95 -17.21 1.85
CA LYS A 193 14.37 -15.81 1.69
C LYS A 193 13.31 -14.87 2.26
N THR A 194 13.65 -13.60 2.45
CA THR A 194 12.74 -12.58 2.99
C THR A 194 12.29 -11.56 1.96
N GLY A 195 12.73 -11.67 0.70
CA GLY A 195 12.36 -10.80 -0.42
C GLY A 195 11.63 -11.55 -1.53
N PHE A 196 10.36 -11.23 -1.78
CA PHE A 196 9.57 -11.86 -2.85
C PHE A 196 8.84 -10.89 -3.77
N VAL A 197 8.61 -11.27 -5.03
CA VAL A 197 7.88 -10.41 -5.98
C VAL A 197 6.38 -10.73 -6.01
N PRO A 198 5.49 -9.74 -6.25
CA PRO A 198 4.10 -10.00 -6.61
C PRO A 198 4.00 -11.03 -7.75
N GLY A 199 3.31 -12.14 -7.51
CA GLY A 199 3.18 -13.28 -8.41
C GLY A 199 4.06 -14.48 -8.04
N GLU A 200 5.10 -14.28 -7.23
CA GLU A 200 5.98 -15.34 -6.73
C GLU A 200 5.27 -16.21 -5.68
N THR A 201 5.62 -17.49 -5.64
CA THR A 201 5.17 -18.40 -4.59
C THR A 201 6.18 -18.37 -3.44
N VAL A 202 5.70 -18.03 -2.24
CA VAL A 202 6.45 -18.12 -0.99
C VAL A 202 6.33 -19.55 -0.46
N PRO A 203 7.40 -20.35 -0.45
CA PRO A 203 7.40 -21.66 0.18
C PRO A 203 7.62 -21.48 1.69
N ILE A 204 6.69 -22.00 2.48
CA ILE A 204 6.69 -21.92 3.94
C ILE A 204 6.79 -23.34 4.49
N ASN A 205 7.88 -23.64 5.19
CA ASN A 205 8.08 -24.93 5.83
C ASN A 205 7.85 -24.78 7.34
N LEU A 206 6.92 -25.58 7.87
CA LEU A 206 6.60 -25.64 9.28
C LEU A 206 6.99 -27.01 9.83
N HIS A 207 7.85 -27.01 10.85
CA HIS A 207 8.18 -28.21 11.62
C HIS A 207 7.54 -28.12 13.00
N ILE A 208 6.55 -28.97 13.24
CA ILE A 208 5.73 -28.99 14.43
C ILE A 208 6.13 -30.20 15.28
N VAL A 209 6.41 -29.97 16.56
CA VAL A 209 6.79 -31.00 17.51
C VAL A 209 5.85 -30.96 18.71
N ASN A 210 5.05 -32.02 18.88
CA ASN A 210 4.14 -32.14 20.01
C ASN A 210 4.80 -32.93 21.14
N LYS A 211 5.37 -32.23 22.12
CA LYS A 211 5.89 -32.82 23.36
C LYS A 211 4.91 -32.66 24.52
N SER A 212 3.62 -32.61 24.20
CA SER A 212 2.54 -32.57 25.18
C SER A 212 1.84 -33.91 25.32
N SER A 213 0.96 -34.04 26.31
CA SER A 213 0.08 -35.19 26.50
C SER A 213 -1.28 -35.05 25.80
N VAL A 214 -1.45 -34.03 24.95
CA VAL A 214 -2.71 -33.73 24.26
C VAL A 214 -2.48 -33.73 22.75
N ASN A 215 -3.41 -34.30 21.98
CA ASN A 215 -3.39 -34.20 20.52
C ASN A 215 -3.56 -32.75 20.10
N VAL A 216 -2.72 -32.28 19.19
CA VAL A 216 -2.80 -30.93 18.63
C VAL A 216 -3.30 -31.02 17.19
N THR A 217 -4.36 -30.29 16.85
CA THR A 217 -4.95 -30.29 15.51
C THR A 217 -4.78 -28.92 14.85
N MET A 218 -3.98 -28.82 13.78
CA MET A 218 -3.86 -27.62 12.94
C MET A 218 -3.17 -27.91 11.61
N PRO A 219 -3.74 -27.48 10.47
CA PRO A 219 -4.77 -28.22 9.69
C PRO A 219 -4.67 -29.78 9.70
N LEU A 220 -3.67 -30.37 10.32
CA LEU A 220 -3.40 -31.80 10.50
C LEU A 220 -3.26 -32.13 11.99
N THR A 221 -3.58 -33.36 12.40
CA THR A 221 -3.45 -33.82 13.80
C THR A 221 -2.03 -34.33 14.06
N VAL A 222 -1.36 -33.78 15.08
CA VAL A 222 -0.05 -34.21 15.57
C VAL A 222 -0.22 -34.88 16.94
N GLU A 223 0.03 -36.18 16.99
CA GLU A 223 -0.07 -36.97 18.23
C GLU A 223 1.08 -36.66 19.21
N PRO A 224 0.85 -36.82 20.54
CA PRO A 224 1.87 -36.76 21.57
C PRO A 224 3.13 -37.55 21.24
N GLY A 225 4.29 -36.90 21.38
CA GLY A 225 5.61 -37.49 21.12
C GLY A 225 6.02 -37.48 19.65
N ASN A 226 5.12 -37.11 18.73
CA ASN A 226 5.41 -37.09 17.29
C ASN A 226 5.76 -35.68 16.79
N SER A 227 6.33 -35.66 15.60
CA SER A 227 6.66 -34.44 14.85
C SER A 227 6.12 -34.53 13.43
N HIS A 228 5.73 -33.40 12.86
CA HIS A 228 5.23 -33.31 11.50
C HIS A 228 5.89 -32.13 10.77
N ASN A 229 6.16 -32.34 9.48
CA ASN A 229 6.56 -31.29 8.55
C ASN A 229 5.39 -30.95 7.64
N LEU A 230 5.08 -29.66 7.55
CA LEU A 230 4.06 -29.12 6.65
C LEU A 230 4.73 -28.11 5.71
N ALA A 231 4.60 -28.34 4.41
CA ALA A 231 4.98 -27.38 3.39
C ALA A 231 3.73 -26.66 2.89
N LEU A 232 3.75 -25.33 2.91
CA LEU A 232 2.70 -24.45 2.41
C LEU A 232 3.26 -23.61 1.27
N GLU A 233 2.45 -23.40 0.24
CA GLU A 233 2.79 -22.55 -0.89
C GLU A 233 1.83 -21.36 -0.93
N LEU A 234 2.34 -20.16 -0.71
CA LEU A 234 1.57 -18.93 -0.75
C LEU A 234 1.92 -18.12 -2.00
N ARG A 235 1.01 -18.08 -2.99
CA ARG A 235 1.19 -17.24 -4.17
C ARG A 235 0.90 -15.78 -3.84
N LEU A 236 1.89 -14.91 -4.03
CA LEU A 236 1.74 -13.48 -3.77
C LEU A 236 0.86 -12.81 -4.83
N PRO A 237 -0.18 -12.09 -4.42
CA PRO A 237 -1.05 -11.32 -5.31
C PRO A 237 -0.44 -9.95 -5.68
N SER A 238 -1.18 -9.17 -6.47
CA SER A 238 -0.85 -7.78 -6.84
C SER A 238 -0.88 -6.83 -5.64
N VAL A 239 0.19 -6.74 -4.87
CA VAL A 239 0.22 -5.94 -3.63
C VAL A 239 1.05 -4.66 -3.78
N THR A 240 0.74 -3.67 -2.93
CA THR A 240 1.60 -2.49 -2.73
C THR A 240 2.99 -2.95 -2.28
N PRO A 241 4.09 -2.43 -2.84
CA PRO A 241 5.42 -2.66 -2.30
C PRO A 241 5.53 -2.19 -0.85
N THR A 242 6.48 -2.76 -0.11
CA THR A 242 6.82 -2.26 1.23
C THR A 242 7.15 -0.76 1.16
N ILE A 243 6.50 0.03 2.01
CA ILE A 243 6.72 1.47 2.14
C ILE A 243 7.39 1.71 3.48
N ASN A 244 8.72 1.73 3.51
CA ASN A 244 9.51 2.08 4.70
C ASN A 244 10.25 3.41 4.54
N GLN A 245 10.17 4.00 3.34
CA GLN A 245 10.85 5.24 2.95
C GLN A 245 9.87 6.11 2.15
N PHE A 246 10.16 7.41 2.07
CA PHE A 246 9.42 8.42 1.29
C PHE A 246 8.03 8.82 1.83
N SER A 247 7.48 8.13 2.83
CA SER A 247 6.24 8.49 3.49
C SER A 247 6.41 8.54 5.01
N PRO A 248 6.20 9.70 5.67
CA PRO A 248 6.32 9.81 7.13
C PRO A 248 5.01 9.47 7.89
N VAL A 249 3.91 9.21 7.17
CA VAL A 249 2.57 9.02 7.78
C VAL A 249 1.92 7.67 7.48
N ILE A 250 2.44 6.96 6.47
CA ILE A 250 1.95 5.63 6.07
C ILE A 250 3.17 4.77 5.79
N THR A 251 3.24 3.64 6.50
CA THR A 251 4.20 2.55 6.30
C THR A 251 3.43 1.30 5.90
N VAL A 252 3.96 0.51 4.97
CA VAL A 252 3.37 -0.77 4.56
C VAL A 252 4.43 -1.84 4.71
N GLU A 253 4.14 -2.87 5.48
CA GLU A 253 5.00 -4.01 5.77
C GLU A 253 4.17 -5.29 5.72
N TYR A 254 4.80 -6.41 5.36
CA TYR A 254 4.17 -7.72 5.30
C TYR A 254 4.77 -8.63 6.34
N TYR A 255 3.96 -9.53 6.88
CA TYR A 255 4.31 -10.40 7.99
C TYR A 255 3.73 -11.79 7.71
N VAL A 256 4.50 -12.86 8.00
CA VAL A 256 3.96 -14.23 8.02
C VAL A 256 3.73 -14.60 9.47
N ASP A 257 2.47 -14.66 9.85
CA ASP A 257 2.05 -15.04 11.18
C ASP A 257 1.76 -16.54 11.24
N TYR A 258 2.31 -17.22 12.24
CA TYR A 258 2.00 -18.59 12.58
C TYR A 258 1.66 -18.65 14.07
N LEU A 259 0.39 -18.89 14.39
CA LEU A 259 -0.05 -18.98 15.78
C LEU A 259 0.00 -20.43 16.26
N PRO A 260 0.56 -20.70 17.46
CA PRO A 260 0.32 -21.97 18.11
C PRO A 260 -1.16 -22.09 18.56
N PRO A 261 -1.76 -23.29 18.50
CA PRO A 261 -3.21 -23.54 18.57
C PRO A 261 -3.98 -23.12 19.82
N SER A 262 -3.34 -22.68 20.90
CA SER A 262 -4.07 -22.18 22.08
C SER A 262 -4.74 -20.81 21.85
N TYR A 263 -4.32 -20.08 20.80
CA TYR A 263 -4.85 -18.75 20.44
C TYR A 263 -6.26 -18.76 19.84
N TYR A 264 -6.89 -19.94 19.64
CA TYR A 264 -8.33 -20.04 19.36
C TYR A 264 -9.18 -20.01 20.64
N GLN A 265 -8.82 -19.15 21.60
CA GLN A 265 -9.81 -18.63 22.55
C GLN A 265 -10.42 -17.34 21.97
N PRO A 266 -11.73 -17.08 22.17
CA PRO A 266 -12.37 -15.90 21.60
C PRO A 266 -11.90 -14.60 22.30
N ASN A 267 -10.78 -14.04 21.83
CA ASN A 267 -10.20 -12.70 22.11
C ASN A 267 -9.76 -12.37 23.57
N PRO A 268 -8.89 -11.34 23.80
CA PRO A 268 -7.91 -10.68 22.93
C PRO A 268 -6.53 -10.40 23.62
N THR A 269 -5.41 -10.46 22.86
CA THR A 269 -4.31 -9.46 22.81
C THR A 269 -3.12 -10.02 22.02
N LEU A 270 -2.71 -9.31 20.96
CA LEU A 270 -1.71 -9.73 19.98
C LEU A 270 -0.28 -9.39 20.44
N PRO A 271 0.71 -10.31 20.33
CA PRO A 271 2.12 -9.95 20.23
C PRO A 271 2.48 -9.53 18.80
N THR A 272 3.47 -8.65 18.69
CA THR A 272 3.97 -8.03 17.45
C THR A 272 4.61 -9.05 16.49
N PRO A 273 4.29 -9.04 15.18
CA PRO A 273 4.88 -9.94 14.20
C PRO A 273 6.25 -9.46 13.66
N SER A 274 6.99 -10.35 12.97
CA SER A 274 8.33 -10.11 12.37
C SER A 274 8.28 -9.90 10.84
N PRO A 275 8.90 -8.83 10.27
CA PRO A 275 8.62 -8.39 8.90
C PRO A 275 9.26 -9.27 7.81
N ILE A 276 8.55 -9.42 6.69
CA ILE A 276 8.99 -10.04 5.42
C ILE A 276 8.81 -8.99 4.31
N GLY A 277 9.86 -8.75 3.53
CA GLY A 277 9.86 -7.78 2.43
C GLY A 277 9.38 -8.40 1.11
N ASN A 278 8.70 -7.61 0.28
CA ASN A 278 8.37 -8.00 -1.09
C ASN A 278 8.93 -6.95 -2.08
N GLY A 279 9.64 -7.35 -3.14
CA GLY A 279 10.16 -6.48 -4.20
C GLY A 279 10.11 -7.18 -5.57
N VAL A 280 10.27 -6.47 -6.69
CA VAL A 280 9.72 -6.77 -8.06
C VAL A 280 10.86 -6.86 -9.10
N ALA A 281 10.86 -7.85 -10.01
CA ALA A 281 11.94 -8.07 -11.00
C ALA A 281 11.78 -7.28 -12.34
N PRO A 282 12.87 -6.85 -13.02
CA PRO A 282 12.82 -6.29 -14.38
C PRO A 282 13.06 -7.37 -15.49
N PRO A 283 12.63 -7.11 -16.74
CA PRO A 283 13.05 -7.89 -17.92
C PRO A 283 14.51 -7.58 -18.33
N PRO A 284 15.16 -8.47 -19.10
CA PRO A 284 16.56 -8.28 -19.47
C PRO A 284 16.75 -7.13 -20.47
N ASP A 285 17.90 -6.47 -20.33
CA ASP A 285 18.54 -5.51 -21.23
C ASP A 285 18.04 -4.06 -21.25
N TYR A 286 18.56 -3.23 -20.34
CA TYR A 286 18.92 -1.84 -20.65
C TYR A 286 20.21 -1.43 -19.93
N PRO A 287 21.14 -0.72 -20.60
CA PRO A 287 22.43 -0.33 -20.02
C PRO A 287 22.28 0.67 -18.88
N SER A 288 22.95 0.37 -17.77
CA SER A 288 23.03 1.19 -16.56
C SER A 288 23.83 2.48 -16.80
N SER A 289 23.36 3.60 -16.23
CA SER A 289 24.09 4.86 -16.20
C SER A 289 24.85 4.99 -14.87
N PRO A 290 26.12 5.47 -14.81
CA PRO A 290 26.99 5.29 -13.65
C PRO A 290 26.81 6.27 -12.47
N ASN A 291 25.80 7.16 -12.48
CA ASN A 291 25.77 8.31 -11.56
C ASN A 291 24.52 8.38 -10.67
N SER A 292 24.29 7.36 -9.84
CA SER A 292 23.35 7.44 -8.72
C SER A 292 24.10 7.87 -7.45
N PRO A 293 23.72 8.96 -6.75
CA PRO A 293 24.33 9.32 -5.49
C PRO A 293 24.08 8.24 -4.42
N PRO A 294 24.99 8.05 -3.45
CA PRO A 294 24.82 7.08 -2.37
C PRO A 294 23.58 7.42 -1.53
N TYR A 295 22.85 6.38 -1.13
CA TYR A 295 21.65 6.50 -0.31
C TYR A 295 21.97 7.16 1.04
N PRO A 296 21.21 8.17 1.48
CA PRO A 296 21.36 8.70 2.83
C PRO A 296 20.90 7.66 3.86
N GLU A 297 21.73 7.42 4.88
CA GLU A 297 21.35 6.64 6.06
C GLU A 297 20.13 7.28 6.73
N VAL A 298 19.04 6.53 6.84
CA VAL A 298 17.84 6.97 7.53
C VAL A 298 17.95 6.55 9.00
N PRO A 299 17.86 7.47 9.98
CA PRO A 299 17.83 7.09 11.38
C PRO A 299 16.53 6.33 11.66
N TYR A 300 16.64 5.12 12.19
CA TYR A 300 15.50 4.47 12.85
C TYR A 300 14.95 5.42 13.94
N PRO A 301 13.63 5.49 14.15
CA PRO A 301 13.08 6.28 15.25
C PRO A 301 13.64 5.74 16.57
N VAL A 302 14.44 6.58 17.21
CA VAL A 302 15.01 6.34 18.53
C VAL A 302 13.87 6.39 19.55
N LYS A 303 13.63 5.29 20.27
CA LYS A 303 12.78 5.29 21.46
C LYS A 303 13.51 6.04 22.58
N ILE A 304 13.12 7.29 22.84
CA ILE A 304 13.45 8.01 24.07
C ILE A 304 12.14 8.46 24.72
N ASP A 305 11.98 8.09 25.98
CA ASP A 305 11.00 8.58 26.96
C ASP A 305 9.50 8.45 26.61
N GLY A 306 8.97 7.23 26.76
CA GLY A 306 7.70 6.99 27.45
C GLY A 306 6.39 7.50 26.84
N VAL A 307 6.38 8.15 25.68
CA VAL A 307 5.15 8.47 24.95
C VAL A 307 4.92 7.42 23.87
N VAL A 308 3.97 6.52 24.13
CA VAL A 308 3.47 5.57 23.14
C VAL A 308 2.83 6.39 22.01
N GLN A 309 3.45 6.40 20.83
CA GLN A 309 2.73 6.81 19.62
C GLN A 309 1.60 5.80 19.40
N PRO A 310 0.33 6.24 19.28
CA PRO A 310 -0.76 5.33 18.95
C PRO A 310 -0.54 4.83 17.51
N SER A 311 -0.08 3.59 17.37
CA SER A 311 -0.09 2.88 16.09
C SER A 311 -1.49 2.32 15.90
N ALA A 312 -2.22 2.80 14.89
CA ALA A 312 -3.45 2.13 14.47
C ALA A 312 -3.15 0.62 14.28
N PRO A 313 -4.06 -0.28 14.71
CA PRO A 313 -3.83 -1.71 14.53
C PRO A 313 -3.64 -2.03 13.04
N PRO A 314 -2.69 -2.92 12.68
CA PRO A 314 -2.40 -3.21 11.29
C PRO A 314 -3.66 -3.71 10.57
N PRO A 315 -4.00 -3.17 9.38
CA PRO A 315 -5.14 -3.63 8.61
C PRO A 315 -4.96 -5.09 8.16
N SER A 316 -6.06 -5.82 7.96
CA SER A 316 -5.95 -7.15 7.35
C SER A 316 -5.42 -7.05 5.92
N TYR A 317 -4.89 -8.16 5.38
CA TYR A 317 -4.48 -8.23 3.98
C TYR A 317 -5.62 -7.80 3.03
N GLN A 318 -6.86 -8.26 3.32
CA GLN A 318 -8.04 -7.90 2.54
C GLN A 318 -8.34 -6.39 2.63
N ASP A 319 -8.23 -5.81 3.83
CA ASP A 319 -8.48 -4.38 4.05
C ASP A 319 -7.41 -3.49 3.38
N SER A 320 -6.18 -3.99 3.29
CA SER A 320 -5.05 -3.30 2.66
C SER A 320 -5.09 -3.35 1.13
N MET A 321 -5.86 -4.30 0.57
CA MET A 321 -5.90 -4.56 -0.86
C MET A 321 -7.17 -4.02 -1.51
N TYR A 322 -8.28 -4.07 -0.78
CA TYR A 322 -9.59 -3.71 -1.30
C TYR A 322 -10.19 -2.51 -0.57
N GLY A 323 -9.59 -2.06 0.53
CA GLY A 323 -10.20 -1.13 1.47
C GLY A 323 -11.37 -1.79 2.21
N THR A 324 -11.65 -1.35 3.45
CA THR A 324 -12.96 -1.58 4.06
C THR A 324 -13.88 -0.42 3.69
N ASP A 325 -15.05 -0.73 3.15
CA ASP A 325 -16.09 0.22 2.72
C ASP A 325 -15.71 1.16 1.57
N GLY A 326 -14.56 0.94 0.92
CA GLY A 326 -14.10 1.75 -0.20
C GLY A 326 -13.78 3.18 0.22
N THR A 327 -12.57 3.66 -0.08
CA THR A 327 -12.29 5.10 -0.05
C THR A 327 -13.10 5.77 -1.17
N HIS A 328 -14.39 5.99 -0.93
CA HIS A 328 -15.34 6.53 -1.89
C HIS A 328 -14.83 7.87 -2.40
N ILE A 329 -14.52 7.91 -3.69
CA ILE A 329 -14.16 9.15 -4.36
C ILE A 329 -15.47 9.89 -4.65
N HIS A 330 -15.75 10.96 -3.92
CA HIS A 330 -16.71 11.95 -4.37
C HIS A 330 -16.10 12.76 -5.52
N THR A 331 -16.11 12.20 -6.73
CA THR A 331 -15.89 12.95 -7.97
C THR A 331 -16.85 12.43 -9.03
N GLU A 332 -17.51 13.36 -9.74
CA GLU A 332 -18.62 13.07 -10.66
C GLU A 332 -18.28 12.09 -11.82
N GLU A 333 -17.01 11.78 -12.06
CA GLU A 333 -16.56 10.92 -13.18
C GLU A 333 -16.02 9.53 -12.78
N HIS A 334 -15.95 9.17 -11.49
CA HIS A 334 -15.52 7.84 -11.07
C HIS A 334 -16.68 7.04 -10.46
N LYS A 335 -17.40 6.29 -11.31
CA LYS A 335 -18.42 5.30 -10.89
C LYS A 335 -17.83 4.10 -10.09
N LYS A 336 -16.50 4.05 -9.88
CA LYS A 336 -15.79 2.96 -9.19
C LYS A 336 -14.64 3.53 -8.33
N PRO A 337 -14.33 2.93 -7.16
CA PRO A 337 -13.17 3.30 -6.35
C PRO A 337 -11.86 3.09 -7.13
N PHE A 338 -10.87 3.95 -6.88
CA PHE A 338 -9.53 3.79 -7.43
C PHE A 338 -8.82 2.64 -6.71
N VAL A 339 -8.19 1.74 -7.46
CA VAL A 339 -7.36 0.65 -6.93
C VAL A 339 -5.99 0.78 -7.61
N PRO A 340 -4.90 0.93 -6.84
CA PRO A 340 -3.54 0.92 -7.39
C PRO A 340 -3.30 -0.34 -8.22
N LYS A 341 -2.71 -0.17 -9.41
CA LYS A 341 -2.41 -1.27 -10.33
C LYS A 341 -0.94 -1.63 -10.23
N TYR A 342 -0.62 -2.73 -9.56
CA TYR A 342 0.75 -3.23 -9.46
C TYR A 342 0.99 -4.35 -10.48
N PRO A 343 2.17 -4.39 -11.13
CA PRO A 343 2.50 -5.49 -12.02
C PRO A 343 2.62 -6.80 -11.22
N VAL A 344 2.06 -7.88 -11.76
CA VAL A 344 2.18 -9.24 -11.23
C VAL A 344 2.93 -10.10 -12.23
N PHE A 345 3.92 -10.84 -11.75
CA PHE A 345 4.68 -11.76 -12.59
C PHE A 345 4.00 -13.13 -12.61
N HIS A 346 3.36 -13.45 -13.72
CA HIS A 346 2.59 -14.69 -13.84
C HIS A 346 3.42 -15.94 -14.18
N ASN A 347 4.66 -15.76 -14.68
CA ASN A 347 5.50 -16.81 -15.25
C ASN A 347 6.84 -16.98 -14.50
N LEU A 348 6.84 -16.86 -13.19
CA LEU A 348 8.07 -17.08 -12.42
C LEU A 348 8.34 -18.59 -12.28
N PRO A 349 9.62 -19.01 -12.32
CA PRO A 349 9.98 -20.40 -12.05
C PRO A 349 9.53 -20.77 -10.64
N VAL A 350 8.90 -21.92 -10.50
CA VAL A 350 8.55 -22.49 -9.20
C VAL A 350 9.85 -22.82 -8.48
N TYR A 351 10.03 -22.29 -7.27
CA TYR A 351 11.19 -22.61 -6.44
C TYR A 351 11.25 -24.13 -6.22
N ASN A 352 12.28 -24.78 -6.75
CA ASN A 352 12.55 -26.20 -6.54
C ASN A 352 13.69 -26.32 -5.51
N PRO A 353 13.39 -26.59 -4.22
CA PRO A 353 14.41 -26.69 -3.17
C PRO A 353 15.41 -27.84 -3.39
N SER A 354 15.16 -28.74 -4.35
CA SER A 354 16.03 -29.87 -4.71
C SER A 354 16.87 -29.63 -5.96
N ALA A 355 16.72 -28.49 -6.63
CA ALA A 355 17.50 -28.18 -7.83
C ALA A 355 18.96 -27.84 -7.45
N PRO A 356 19.96 -28.42 -8.12
CA PRO A 356 21.36 -28.00 -7.93
C PRO A 356 21.52 -26.52 -8.32
N PRO A 357 22.47 -25.79 -7.70
CA PRO A 357 22.75 -24.41 -8.08
C PRO A 357 23.05 -24.34 -9.58
N GLN A 358 22.49 -23.35 -10.28
CA GLN A 358 22.76 -23.14 -11.70
C GLN A 358 24.25 -22.78 -11.86
N GLU A 359 24.93 -23.51 -12.77
CA GLU A 359 26.36 -23.34 -13.10
C GLU A 359 26.69 -21.99 -13.72
#